data_AF-A0A814AXL6-F1
#
_entry.id   AF-A0A814AXL6-F1
#
_cell.length_a   1.000
_cell.length_b   1.000
_cell.length_c   1.000
_cell.angle_alpha   90.00
_cell.angle_beta   90.00
_cell.angle_gamma   90.00
#
_symmetry.space_group_name_H-M   'P 1'
#
loop_
_entity.id
_entity.type
_entity.pdbx_description
1 polymer ?
#
loop_
_entity_poly.entity_id
_entity_poly.type
_entity_poly.pdbx_seq_one_letter_code
_entity_poly.pdbx_strand_id
1 'polypeptide(L)'
;MAHVHVLDQNSYSLSMSLVNAKSNNNLKTKLQALVTAKDPTISFIEPAISRSDCWTSFSQIQLSKISQDYVVCLSSGTVLKWISENGTKVMKNHSCPKKNGIRSITLKGRQRTTSSYCEAQPNDYAAIKHQLTEACIEYCVVDSRSFESVSDDGFISLAKQLMDAGAIVARLYQ
;
A
#
# COMPACT_ATOMS: atom_id res chain seq x y z
N MET A 1 -32.40 -55.61 14.55
CA MET A 1 -31.37 -55.09 15.49
C MET A 1 -30.94 -53.73 14.99
N ALA A 2 -31.35 -52.68 15.70
CA ALA A 2 -31.05 -51.29 15.36
C ALA A 2 -29.65 -50.93 15.88
N HIS A 3 -28.79 -50.40 15.01
CA HIS A 3 -27.53 -49.76 15.41
C HIS A 3 -27.62 -48.28 15.09
N VAL A 4 -27.90 -47.49 16.13
CA VAL A 4 -27.86 -46.03 16.12
C VAL A 4 -26.38 -45.63 16.21
N HIS A 5 -25.84 -45.06 15.12
CA HIS A 5 -24.53 -44.43 15.15
C HIS A 5 -24.67 -43.00 15.67
N VAL A 6 -24.29 -42.81 16.92
CA VAL A 6 -24.06 -41.51 17.54
C VAL A 6 -22.83 -40.91 16.86
N LEU A 7 -23.03 -39.88 16.04
CA LEU A 7 -21.93 -39.04 15.56
C LEU A 7 -21.89 -37.77 16.39
N ASP A 8 -20.72 -37.56 16.99
CA ASP A 8 -20.37 -36.52 17.94
C ASP A 8 -20.77 -35.12 17.49
N GLN A 9 -21.60 -34.47 18.29
CA GLN A 9 -21.97 -33.05 18.17
C GLN A 9 -20.83 -32.08 18.57
N ASN A 10 -19.60 -32.58 18.75
CA ASN A 10 -18.50 -31.83 19.34
C ASN A 10 -17.58 -31.11 18.32
N SER A 11 -17.88 -31.19 17.02
CA SER A 11 -17.06 -30.57 15.97
C SER A 11 -17.49 -29.13 15.61
N TYR A 12 -18.68 -28.68 16.02
CA TYR A 12 -19.20 -27.37 15.65
C TYR A 12 -18.74 -26.23 16.57
N SER A 13 -18.32 -26.52 17.81
CA SER A 13 -17.95 -25.50 18.81
C SER A 13 -16.59 -24.85 18.54
N LEU A 14 -15.73 -25.46 17.72
CA LEU A 14 -14.43 -24.88 17.30
C LEU A 14 -14.56 -23.84 16.19
N SER A 15 -15.71 -23.75 15.52
CA SER A 15 -15.92 -22.84 14.39
C SER A 15 -16.33 -21.41 14.80
N MET A 16 -16.85 -21.22 16.02
CA MET A 16 -17.38 -19.93 16.48
C MET A 16 -16.44 -19.11 17.37
N SER A 17 -15.28 -19.63 17.77
CA SER A 17 -14.32 -18.93 18.66
C SER A 17 -13.25 -18.10 17.93
N LEU A 18 -13.30 -17.99 16.59
CA LEU A 18 -12.30 -17.25 15.80
C LEU A 18 -12.69 -15.81 15.43
N VAL A 19 -13.88 -15.34 15.79
CA VAL A 19 -14.36 -14.00 15.41
C VAL A 19 -13.79 -12.89 16.30
N ASN A 20 -13.02 -13.21 17.35
CA ASN A 20 -12.53 -12.19 18.29
C ASN A 20 -11.10 -12.44 18.79
N ALA A 21 -10.12 -12.43 17.87
CA ALA A 21 -8.70 -12.52 18.23
C ALA A 21 -7.96 -11.21 17.93
N LYS A 22 -7.78 -10.39 18.98
CA LYS A 22 -6.84 -9.26 19.06
C LYS A 22 -5.36 -9.71 18.98
N SER A 23 -5.00 -10.63 18.08
CA SER A 23 -3.59 -10.97 17.80
C SER A 23 -3.42 -11.42 16.35
N ASN A 24 -3.21 -10.46 15.47
CA ASN A 24 -2.87 -10.68 14.06
C ASN A 24 -1.66 -11.62 13.86
N ASN A 25 -0.76 -11.70 14.84
CA ASN A 25 0.43 -12.55 14.77
C ASN A 25 0.09 -14.03 14.98
N ASN A 26 -0.85 -14.35 15.88
CA ASN A 26 -1.26 -15.73 16.13
C ASN A 26 -1.99 -16.33 14.93
N LEU A 27 -2.83 -15.54 14.27
CA LEU A 27 -3.56 -15.98 13.07
C LEU A 27 -2.61 -16.24 11.90
N LYS A 28 -1.63 -15.36 11.66
CA LYS A 28 -0.60 -15.56 10.63
C LYS A 28 0.14 -16.88 10.83
N THR A 29 0.61 -17.15 12.05
CA THR A 29 1.35 -18.38 12.37
C THR A 29 0.48 -19.62 12.18
N LYS A 30 -0.80 -19.56 12.57
CA LYS A 30 -1.75 -20.65 12.36
C LYS A 30 -1.99 -20.91 10.86
N LEU A 31 -2.24 -19.88 10.07
CA LEU A 31 -2.39 -20.00 8.63
C LEU A 31 -1.12 -20.54 7.96
N GLN A 32 0.06 -20.08 8.39
CA GLN A 32 1.34 -20.59 7.90
C GLN A 32 1.50 -22.09 8.17
N ALA A 33 1.13 -22.55 9.37
CA ALA A 33 1.17 -23.97 9.71
C ALA A 33 0.21 -24.79 8.84
N LEU A 34 -1.04 -24.33 8.66
CA LEU A 34 -2.04 -25.01 7.83
C LEU A 34 -1.64 -25.07 6.35
N VAL A 35 -1.10 -23.97 5.81
CA VAL A 35 -0.55 -23.92 4.43
C VAL A 35 0.61 -24.91 4.28
N THR A 36 1.49 -24.98 5.26
CA THR A 36 2.65 -25.90 5.26
C THR A 36 2.20 -27.36 5.35
N ALA A 37 1.16 -27.63 6.15
CA ALA A 37 0.55 -28.95 6.32
C ALA A 37 -0.32 -29.37 5.12
N LYS A 38 -0.60 -28.46 4.17
CA LYS A 38 -1.58 -28.66 3.08
C LYS A 38 -2.95 -29.11 3.60
N ASP A 39 -3.40 -28.45 4.64
CA ASP A 39 -4.67 -28.77 5.29
C ASP A 39 -5.86 -28.56 4.32
N PRO A 40 -6.80 -29.52 4.21
CA PRO A 40 -7.93 -29.44 3.28
C PRO A 40 -8.94 -28.32 3.60
N THR A 41 -8.88 -27.73 4.80
CA THR A 41 -9.72 -26.58 5.19
C THR A 41 -9.27 -25.27 4.56
N ILE A 42 -8.06 -25.22 4.00
CA ILE A 42 -7.53 -24.06 3.29
C ILE A 42 -7.78 -24.20 1.79
N SER A 43 -8.40 -23.17 1.21
CA SER A 43 -8.48 -22.97 -0.23
C SER A 43 -7.73 -21.70 -0.64
N PHE A 44 -7.27 -21.70 -1.89
CA PHE A 44 -6.59 -20.57 -2.50
C PHE A 44 -7.46 -20.01 -3.61
N ILE A 45 -7.75 -18.72 -3.56
CA ILE A 45 -8.53 -18.03 -4.57
C ILE A 45 -7.72 -16.89 -5.17
N GLU A 46 -7.89 -16.70 -6.47
CA GLU A 46 -7.50 -15.47 -7.12
C GLU A 46 -8.60 -14.43 -6.91
N PRO A 47 -8.29 -13.21 -6.44
CA PRO A 47 -9.31 -12.20 -6.26
C PRO A 47 -9.84 -11.73 -7.61
N ALA A 48 -11.16 -11.85 -7.77
CA ALA A 48 -11.88 -11.59 -9.03
C ALA A 48 -11.68 -10.18 -9.63
N ILE A 49 -11.17 -9.21 -8.85
CA ILE A 49 -11.14 -7.79 -9.22
C ILE A 49 -9.73 -7.32 -9.64
N SER A 50 -8.71 -8.18 -9.59
CA SER A 50 -7.33 -7.69 -9.71
C SER A 50 -6.76 -7.73 -11.13
N ARG A 51 -6.35 -6.56 -11.64
CA ARG A 51 -5.55 -6.39 -12.88
C ARG A 51 -4.03 -6.42 -12.65
N SER A 52 -3.56 -6.73 -11.45
CA SER A 52 -2.14 -6.61 -11.10
C SER A 52 -1.38 -7.90 -11.33
N ASP A 53 -0.26 -7.83 -12.07
CA ASP A 53 0.61 -8.99 -12.38
C ASP A 53 1.10 -9.76 -11.14
N CYS A 54 1.05 -9.17 -9.95
CA CYS A 54 1.45 -9.87 -8.73
C CYS A 54 0.60 -11.11 -8.44
N TRP A 55 -0.66 -11.20 -8.87
CA TRP A 55 -1.52 -12.36 -8.55
C TRP A 55 -1.12 -13.65 -9.29
N THR A 56 -0.23 -13.58 -10.27
CA THR A 56 0.34 -14.80 -10.88
C THR A 56 1.24 -15.58 -9.91
N SER A 57 1.74 -14.94 -8.84
CA SER A 57 2.63 -15.55 -7.85
C SER A 57 2.04 -15.63 -6.44
N PHE A 58 0.81 -15.13 -6.26
CA PHE A 58 0.15 -15.07 -4.95
C PHE A 58 -1.33 -15.42 -5.08
N SER A 59 -1.88 -16.01 -4.03
CA SER A 59 -3.32 -16.27 -3.93
C SER A 59 -3.85 -15.86 -2.57
N GLN A 60 -5.10 -15.41 -2.51
CA GLN A 60 -5.75 -15.10 -1.25
C GLN A 60 -6.12 -16.39 -0.52
N ILE A 61 -5.91 -16.40 0.79
CA ILE A 61 -6.21 -17.55 1.65
C ILE A 61 -7.68 -17.51 2.04
N GLN A 62 -8.36 -18.63 1.86
CA GLN A 62 -9.68 -18.90 2.42
C GLN A 62 -9.58 -20.01 3.46
N LEU A 63 -10.18 -19.80 4.62
CA LEU A 63 -10.33 -20.82 5.65
C LEU A 63 -11.81 -21.17 5.74
N SER A 64 -12.17 -22.43 5.47
CA SER A 64 -13.57 -22.89 5.48
C SER A 64 -14.50 -22.02 4.62
N LYS A 65 -14.03 -21.63 3.42
CA LYS A 65 -14.72 -20.73 2.45
C LYS A 65 -14.85 -19.26 2.88
N ILE A 66 -14.20 -18.84 3.98
CA ILE A 66 -14.17 -17.44 4.42
C ILE A 66 -12.83 -16.83 4.02
N SER A 67 -12.86 -15.77 3.19
CA SER A 67 -11.68 -15.02 2.78
C SER A 67 -11.01 -14.36 3.97
N GLN A 68 -9.69 -14.51 4.05
CA GLN A 68 -8.87 -13.92 5.10
C GLN A 68 -8.08 -12.73 4.56
N ASP A 69 -7.65 -11.83 5.46
CA ASP A 69 -6.75 -10.71 5.17
C ASP A 69 -5.29 -11.17 4.99
N TYR A 70 -5.09 -12.30 4.32
CA TYR A 70 -3.81 -12.92 4.10
C TYR A 70 -3.73 -13.51 2.71
N VAL A 71 -2.54 -13.41 2.12
CA VAL A 71 -2.16 -14.03 0.86
C VAL A 71 -1.02 -15.01 1.10
N VAL A 72 -0.97 -16.06 0.29
CA VAL A 72 0.13 -17.00 0.24
C VAL A 72 0.96 -16.75 -1.02
N CYS A 73 2.27 -16.78 -0.91
CA CYS A 73 3.14 -16.88 -2.07
C CYS A 73 3.14 -18.32 -2.58
N LEU A 74 2.78 -18.53 -3.85
CA LEU A 74 2.72 -19.86 -4.45
C LEU A 74 4.11 -20.51 -4.58
N SER A 75 5.17 -19.71 -4.68
CA SER A 75 6.55 -20.20 -4.82
C SER A 75 7.19 -20.61 -3.50
N SER A 76 7.04 -19.79 -2.45
CA SER A 76 7.69 -20.04 -1.15
C SER A 76 6.76 -20.62 -0.09
N GLY A 77 5.44 -20.60 -0.31
CA GLY A 77 4.43 -20.94 0.69
C GLY A 77 4.33 -19.93 1.83
N THR A 78 4.96 -18.77 1.72
CA THR A 78 4.98 -17.75 2.78
C THR A 78 3.64 -17.03 2.84
N VAL A 79 3.08 -16.93 4.04
CA VAL A 79 1.84 -16.20 4.33
C VAL A 79 2.16 -14.74 4.68
N LEU A 80 1.50 -13.81 4.01
CA LEU A 80 1.66 -12.36 4.17
C LEU A 80 0.31 -11.73 4.50
N LYS A 81 0.30 -10.75 5.40
CA LYS A 81 -0.91 -9.98 5.68
C LYS A 81 -1.22 -9.06 4.51
N TRP A 82 -2.43 -9.12 3.98
CA TRP A 82 -2.89 -8.32 2.86
C TRP A 82 -4.31 -7.85 3.12
N ILE A 83 -4.51 -6.54 3.08
CA ILE A 83 -5.82 -5.90 3.15
C ILE A 83 -5.97 -5.15 1.82
N SER A 84 -7.17 -5.16 1.25
CA SER A 84 -7.47 -4.50 -0.04
C SER A 84 -7.00 -3.03 -0.09
N GLU A 85 -7.17 -2.29 1.02
CA GLU A 85 -6.74 -0.89 1.18
C GLU A 85 -5.24 -0.68 0.97
N ASN A 86 -4.40 -1.65 1.36
CA ASN A 86 -2.94 -1.56 1.24
C ASN A 86 -2.43 -1.86 -0.18
N GLY A 87 -3.34 -2.25 -1.09
CA GLY A 87 -3.02 -2.60 -2.47
C GLY A 87 -2.00 -3.74 -2.55
N THR A 88 -1.08 -3.67 -3.50
CA THR A 88 -0.16 -4.78 -3.84
C THR A 88 1.25 -4.64 -3.25
N LYS A 89 1.44 -3.67 -2.33
CA LYS A 89 2.76 -3.32 -1.75
C LYS A 89 3.44 -4.50 -1.06
N VAL A 90 2.71 -5.26 -0.24
CA VAL A 90 3.25 -6.41 0.50
C VAL A 90 3.70 -7.55 -0.41
N MET A 91 3.00 -7.76 -1.54
CA MET A 91 3.36 -8.77 -2.53
C MET A 91 4.58 -8.34 -3.34
N LYS A 92 4.64 -7.06 -3.74
CA LYS A 92 5.79 -6.50 -4.49
C LYS A 92 7.08 -6.51 -3.67
N ASN A 93 6.99 -6.31 -2.36
CA ASN A 93 8.15 -6.30 -1.46
C ASN A 93 8.59 -7.69 -1.00
N HIS A 94 7.80 -8.74 -1.29
CA HIS A 94 8.15 -10.10 -0.91
C HIS A 94 9.25 -10.66 -1.82
N SER A 95 10.39 -10.99 -1.22
CA SER A 95 11.45 -11.72 -1.90
C SER A 95 11.39 -13.18 -1.51
N CYS A 96 11.10 -14.07 -2.47
CA CYS A 96 11.11 -15.51 -2.23
C CYS A 96 12.54 -15.99 -1.91
N PRO A 97 12.78 -16.63 -0.75
CA PRO A 97 14.01 -17.37 -0.54
C PRO A 97 14.01 -18.56 -1.52
N LYS A 98 14.94 -18.56 -2.47
CA LYS A 98 15.01 -19.54 -3.55
C LYS A 98 15.10 -20.97 -2.99
N LYS A 99 14.10 -21.81 -3.26
CA LYS A 99 14.30 -23.27 -3.28
C LYS A 99 14.96 -23.62 -4.62
N ASN A 100 16.25 -23.92 -4.55
CA ASN A 100 17.08 -24.56 -5.58
C ASN A 100 17.21 -23.86 -6.96
N GLY A 101 18.37 -23.24 -7.17
CA GLY A 101 19.23 -23.63 -8.30
C GLY A 101 19.09 -22.93 -9.64
N ILE A 102 18.01 -22.20 -9.96
CA ILE A 102 17.96 -21.42 -11.20
C ILE A 102 17.78 -19.96 -10.83
N ARG A 103 18.83 -19.17 -11.04
CA ARG A 103 18.71 -17.73 -11.09
C ARG A 103 17.79 -17.43 -12.26
N SER A 104 16.48 -17.30 -12.01
CA SER A 104 15.72 -16.34 -12.79
C SER A 104 16.53 -15.06 -12.71
N ILE A 105 17.05 -14.64 -13.86
CA ILE A 105 17.48 -13.28 -14.07
C ILE A 105 16.16 -12.49 -14.00
N THR A 106 15.63 -12.36 -12.77
CA THR A 106 14.74 -11.26 -12.47
C THR A 106 15.64 -10.10 -12.77
N LEU A 107 15.39 -9.45 -13.91
CA LEU A 107 15.83 -8.09 -14.19
C LEU A 107 15.72 -7.41 -12.84
N LYS A 108 16.87 -7.24 -12.16
CA LYS A 108 16.97 -6.30 -11.06
C LYS A 108 16.55 -5.05 -11.78
N GLY A 109 15.26 -4.69 -11.68
CA GLY A 109 14.73 -3.50 -12.33
C GLY A 109 15.75 -2.47 -11.94
N ARG A 110 16.52 -1.99 -12.94
CA ARG A 110 17.64 -1.10 -12.73
C ARG A 110 17.08 -0.10 -11.77
N GLN A 111 17.52 -0.14 -10.50
CA GLN A 111 17.17 0.91 -9.57
C GLN A 111 17.60 2.13 -10.36
N ARG A 112 16.64 2.97 -10.76
CA ARG A 112 16.98 4.17 -11.53
C ARG A 112 18.04 4.80 -10.66
N THR A 113 19.28 4.81 -11.16
CA THR A 113 20.34 5.56 -10.51
C THR A 113 19.74 6.94 -10.45
N THR A 114 19.41 7.37 -9.23
CA THR A 114 18.88 8.69 -8.98
C THR A 114 20.00 9.61 -9.41
N SER A 115 19.97 10.05 -10.66
CA SER A 115 20.99 10.91 -11.27
C SER A 115 21.00 12.29 -10.62
N SER A 116 19.98 12.58 -9.81
CA SER A 116 19.85 13.78 -9.01
C SER A 116 19.30 13.41 -7.64
N TYR A 117 20.18 13.18 -6.67
CA TYR A 117 19.83 13.40 -5.28
C TYR A 117 19.94 14.91 -5.06
N CYS A 118 18.80 15.61 -5.06
CA CYS A 118 18.78 16.98 -4.58
C CYS A 118 18.75 16.90 -3.06
N GLU A 119 19.85 17.30 -2.42
CA GLU A 119 19.83 17.56 -0.97
C GLU A 119 18.67 18.52 -0.68
N ALA A 120 17.90 18.20 0.36
CA ALA A 120 16.89 19.11 0.85
C ALA A 120 17.62 20.38 1.30
N GLN A 121 17.59 21.41 0.45
CA GLN A 121 18.10 22.73 0.79
C GLN A 121 17.43 23.14 2.11
N PRO A 122 18.19 23.72 3.07
CA PRO A 122 17.63 24.16 4.34
C PRO A 122 16.39 24.99 4.06
N ASN A 123 15.26 24.49 4.54
CA ASN A 123 13.96 24.98 4.15
C ASN A 123 13.74 26.31 4.85
N ASP A 124 14.23 27.40 4.26
CA ASP A 124 13.94 28.77 4.70
C ASP A 124 12.51 29.18 4.33
N TYR A 125 11.59 28.27 4.61
CA TYR A 125 10.17 28.42 4.42
C TYR A 125 9.66 29.64 5.19
N ALA A 126 10.28 29.95 6.33
CA ALA A 126 9.97 31.12 7.13
C ALA A 126 10.28 32.43 6.37
N ALA A 127 11.48 32.58 5.81
CA ALA A 127 11.82 33.79 5.04
C ALA A 127 11.02 33.89 3.74
N ILE A 128 10.83 32.77 3.02
CA ILE A 128 10.03 32.76 1.79
C ILE A 128 8.59 33.19 2.08
N LYS A 129 7.99 32.66 3.16
CA LYS A 129 6.64 33.06 3.58
C LYS A 129 6.58 34.54 3.97
N HIS A 130 7.60 35.05 4.66
CA HIS A 130 7.68 36.47 5.00
C HIS A 130 7.70 37.35 3.75
N GLN A 131 8.58 37.05 2.79
CA GLN A 131 8.70 37.79 1.53
C GLN A 131 7.39 37.77 0.72
N LEU A 132 6.74 36.61 0.62
CA LEU A 132 5.43 36.51 -0.02
C LEU A 132 4.37 37.38 0.67
N THR A 133 4.41 37.43 2.00
CA THR A 133 3.45 38.21 2.79
C THR A 133 3.66 39.70 2.58
N GLU A 134 4.91 40.18 2.62
CA GLU A 134 5.25 41.57 2.31
C GLU A 134 4.84 41.98 0.90
N ALA A 135 5.11 41.14 -0.11
CA ALA A 135 4.70 41.41 -1.49
C ALA A 135 3.18 41.53 -1.65
N CYS A 136 2.41 40.66 -0.98
CA CYS A 136 0.95 40.75 -0.98
C CYS A 136 0.44 42.03 -0.28
N ILE A 137 1.10 42.43 0.82
CA ILE A 137 0.78 43.69 1.52
C ILE A 137 1.06 44.88 0.61
N GLU A 138 2.23 44.92 -0.03
CA GLU A 138 2.63 45.98 -0.95
C GLU A 138 1.65 46.10 -2.12
N TYR A 139 1.27 44.99 -2.76
CA TYR A 139 0.23 44.96 -3.78
C TYR A 139 -1.08 45.58 -3.29
N CYS A 140 -1.57 45.20 -2.11
CA CYS A 140 -2.80 45.76 -1.55
C CYS A 140 -2.69 47.27 -1.29
N VAL A 141 -1.55 47.74 -0.78
CA VAL A 141 -1.33 49.15 -0.44
C VAL A 141 -1.17 50.02 -1.69
N VAL A 142 -0.32 49.61 -2.63
CA VAL A 142 0.01 50.37 -3.84
C VAL A 142 -1.22 50.47 -4.76
N ASP A 143 -1.94 49.36 -4.95
CA ASP A 143 -3.10 49.32 -5.85
C ASP A 143 -4.41 49.66 -5.14
N SER A 144 -4.36 50.02 -3.85
CA SER A 144 -5.54 50.31 -3.01
C SER A 144 -6.59 49.20 -3.05
N ARG A 145 -6.14 47.94 -2.96
CA ARG A 145 -7.00 46.74 -2.97
C ARG A 145 -7.33 46.27 -1.56
N SER A 146 -8.49 45.63 -1.41
CA SER A 146 -8.85 44.94 -0.17
C SER A 146 -7.92 43.74 0.06
N PHE A 147 -7.58 43.45 1.31
CA PHE A 147 -6.86 42.23 1.69
C PHE A 147 -7.62 40.94 1.35
N GLU A 148 -8.93 41.02 1.13
CA GLU A 148 -9.72 39.88 0.65
C GLU A 148 -9.32 39.47 -0.77
N SER A 149 -8.85 40.42 -1.59
CA SER A 149 -8.50 40.16 -3.00
C SER A 149 -7.36 39.16 -3.17
N VAL A 150 -6.44 39.05 -2.20
CA VAL A 150 -5.37 38.04 -2.20
C VAL A 150 -5.82 36.68 -1.67
N SER A 151 -7.02 36.61 -1.08
CA SER A 151 -7.65 35.37 -0.61
C SER A 151 -8.65 34.78 -1.61
N ASP A 152 -8.99 35.53 -2.66
CA ASP A 152 -9.96 35.10 -3.67
C ASP A 152 -9.43 33.97 -4.55
N ASP A 153 -10.33 33.09 -4.97
CA ASP A 153 -10.03 31.93 -5.84
C ASP A 153 -9.33 32.35 -7.14
N GLY A 154 -9.71 33.51 -7.69
CA GLY A 154 -9.09 34.06 -8.90
C GLY A 154 -7.61 34.38 -8.73
N PHE A 155 -7.26 35.05 -7.62
CA PHE A 155 -5.87 35.37 -7.29
C PHE A 155 -5.06 34.10 -7.01
N ILE A 156 -5.63 33.14 -6.25
CA ILE A 156 -4.98 31.86 -5.95
C ILE A 156 -4.72 31.07 -7.25
N SER A 157 -5.66 31.06 -8.19
CA SER A 157 -5.50 30.41 -9.49
C SER A 157 -4.36 31.04 -10.31
N LEU A 158 -4.30 32.37 -10.37
CA LEU A 158 -3.23 33.10 -11.03
C LEU A 158 -1.86 32.81 -10.39
N ALA A 159 -1.77 32.88 -9.06
CA ALA A 159 -0.54 32.62 -8.33
C ALA A 159 0.01 31.21 -8.60
N LYS A 160 -0.86 30.20 -8.67
CA LYS A 160 -0.48 28.83 -9.05
C LYS A 160 0.11 28.78 -10.46
N GLN A 161 -0.55 29.42 -11.44
CA GLN A 161 -0.05 29.45 -12.82
C GLN A 161 1.32 30.14 -12.92
N LEU A 162 1.55 31.22 -12.17
CA LEU A 162 2.85 31.89 -12.11
C LEU A 162 3.95 31.02 -11.50
N MET A 163 3.65 30.29 -10.41
CA MET A 163 4.59 29.35 -9.81
C MET A 163 4.92 28.19 -10.77
N ASP A 164 3.91 27.65 -11.45
CA ASP A 164 4.11 26.57 -12.44
C ASP A 164 4.96 27.06 -13.62
N ALA A 165 4.69 28.26 -14.14
CA ALA A 165 5.49 28.88 -15.19
C ALA A 165 6.94 29.13 -14.73
N GLY A 166 7.13 29.65 -13.51
CA GLY A 166 8.45 29.84 -12.91
C GLY A 166 9.21 28.53 -12.75
N ALA A 167 8.54 27.45 -12.35
CA ALA A 167 9.14 26.13 -12.24
C ALA A 167 9.57 25.56 -13.61
N ILE A 168 8.81 25.82 -14.67
CA ILE A 168 9.20 25.45 -16.05
C ILE A 168 10.45 26.21 -16.47
N VAL A 169 10.47 27.53 -16.28
CA VAL A 169 11.61 28.39 -16.64
C VAL A 169 12.85 27.96 -15.86
N ALA A 170 12.76 27.74 -14.55
CA ALA A 170 13.88 27.30 -13.73
C ALA A 170 14.53 26.00 -14.24
N ARG A 171 13.74 25.06 -14.78
CA ARG A 171 14.26 23.82 -15.38
C ARG A 171 14.98 24.03 -16.72
N LEU A 172 14.65 25.10 -17.45
CA LEU A 172 15.29 25.41 -18.73
C LEU A 172 16.68 26.05 -18.57
N TYR A 173 16.94 26.65 -17.41
CA TYR A 173 18.18 27.38 -17.12
C TYR A 173 19.07 26.71 -16.07
N GLN A 174 18.84 25.42 -15.78
CA GLN A 174 19.70 24.54 -14.96
C GLN A 174 20.50 23.59 -15.85
#